data_AF-A0A2T1EQ25-F1
#
_entry.id   AF-A0A2T1EQ25-F1
#
_cell.length_a   1.000
_cell.length_b   1.000
_cell.length_c   1.000
_cell.angle_alpha   90.00
_cell.angle_beta   90.00
_cell.angle_gamma   90.00
#
_symmetry.space_group_name_H-M   'P 1'
#
loop_
_entity.id
_entity.type
_entity.pdbx_description
1 polymer ?
#
loop_
_entity_poly.entity_id
_entity_poly.type
_entity_poly.pdbx_seq_one_letter_code
_entity_poly.pdbx_strand_id
1 'polypeptide(L)'
;MSENEIKKKFQLLKKDASGNHNLLKSRSCERCIKTDNRGTPFNIKFWYEGGEKWSSSHKKGAEAEAGCVGCGWYDFAAWRNALNQKLSSPHND
;
A
#
# COMPACT_ATOMS: atom_id res chain seq x y z
N MET A 1 3.91 15.41 14.04
CA MET A 1 2.97 14.96 13.00
C MET A 1 1.58 15.40 13.41
N SER A 2 0.83 15.99 12.48
CA SER A 2 -0.60 16.28 12.64
C SER A 2 -1.43 14.99 12.70
N GLU A 3 -2.65 15.07 13.21
CA GLU A 3 -3.59 13.93 13.20
C GLU A 3 -3.81 13.36 11.79
N ASN A 4 -3.85 14.22 10.77
CA ASN A 4 -4.02 13.82 9.39
C ASN A 4 -2.83 13.00 8.88
N GLU A 5 -1.61 13.40 9.22
CA GLU A 5 -0.41 12.64 8.89
C GLU A 5 -0.38 11.28 9.62
N ILE A 6 -0.85 11.24 10.88
CA ILE A 6 -0.96 10.00 11.64
C ILE A 6 -1.97 9.07 10.98
N LYS A 7 -3.18 9.55 10.66
CA LYS A 7 -4.21 8.77 9.96
C LYS A 7 -3.69 8.22 8.63
N LYS A 8 -2.96 9.03 7.86
CA LYS A 8 -2.37 8.60 6.58
C LYS A 8 -1.28 7.54 6.74
N LYS A 9 -0.35 7.71 7.69
CA LYS A 9 0.76 6.76 7.87
C LYS A 9 0.35 5.45 8.56
N PHE A 10 -0.67 5.49 9.42
CA PHE A 10 -1.04 4.38 10.30
C PHE A 10 -2.41 3.76 9.97
N GLN A 11 -2.92 3.89 8.74
CA GLN A 11 -4.26 3.40 8.32
C GLN A 11 -4.57 1.93 8.70
N LEU A 12 -3.55 1.07 8.74
CA LEU A 12 -3.68 -0.36 9.05
C LEU A 12 -3.07 -0.76 10.39
N LEU A 13 -2.53 0.22 11.13
CA LEU A 13 -1.86 0.03 12.42
C LEU A 13 -2.80 0.55 13.50
N LYS A 14 -3.56 -0.34 14.15
CA LYS A 14 -4.13 0.00 15.44
C LYS A 14 -3.01 -0.09 16.46
N LYS A 15 -2.44 1.06 16.85
CA LYS A 15 -1.86 1.17 18.19
C LYS A 15 -3.03 1.08 19.18
N ASP A 16 -3.48 -0.13 19.47
CA ASP A 16 -4.17 -0.36 20.74
C ASP A 16 -3.12 -0.33 21.87
N ALA A 17 -3.56 -0.44 23.12
CA ALA A 17 -2.69 -0.44 24.29
C ALA A 17 -1.59 -1.52 24.26
N SER A 18 -1.65 -2.46 23.31
CA SER A 18 -0.72 -3.57 23.13
C SER A 18 0.28 -3.37 21.98
N GLY A 19 0.27 -2.23 21.27
CA GLY A 19 1.30 -1.90 20.28
C GLY A 19 1.25 -2.73 18.99
N ASN A 20 0.07 -3.23 18.62
CA ASN A 20 -0.07 -4.18 17.51
C ASN A 20 0.30 -3.57 16.15
N HIS A 21 1.36 -4.11 15.54
CA HIS A 21 1.74 -3.84 14.16
C HIS A 21 1.02 -4.81 13.21
N ASN A 22 0.61 -4.32 12.03
CA ASN A 22 0.03 -5.17 11.00
C ASN A 22 1.13 -6.05 10.39
N LEU A 23 1.24 -7.27 10.90
CA LEU A 23 2.26 -8.24 10.50
C LEU A 23 2.19 -8.57 9.00
N LEU A 24 0.99 -8.60 8.42
CA LEU A 24 0.79 -8.84 6.98
C LEU A 24 1.40 -7.71 6.15
N LYS A 25 1.16 -6.45 6.53
CA LYS A 25 1.79 -5.28 5.92
C LYS A 25 3.32 -5.36 6.04
N SER A 26 3.85 -5.63 7.23
CA SER A 26 5.31 -5.72 7.46
C SER A 26 5.95 -6.75 6.53
N ARG A 27 5.45 -7.99 6.57
CA ARG A 27 5.95 -9.10 5.74
C ARG A 27 5.82 -8.79 4.25
N SER A 28 4.71 -8.16 3.83
CA SER A 28 4.54 -7.80 2.43
C SER A 28 5.50 -6.71 1.97
N CYS A 29 5.78 -5.70 2.80
CA CYS A 29 6.75 -4.64 2.49
C CYS A 29 8.18 -5.19 2.47
N GLU A 30 8.54 -6.06 3.41
CA GLU A 30 9.84 -6.74 3.43
C GLU A 30 10.06 -7.58 2.15
N ARG A 31 9.05 -8.32 1.71
CA ARG A 31 9.11 -9.08 0.45
C ARG A 31 9.24 -8.15 -0.76
N CYS A 32 8.48 -7.05 -0.76
CA CYS A 32 8.53 -6.06 -1.84
C CYS A 32 9.93 -5.49 -2.04
N ILE A 33 10.59 -5.07 -0.96
CA ILE A 33 11.96 -4.52 -1.01
C ILE A 33 12.98 -5.56 -1.48
N LYS A 34 12.79 -6.84 -1.14
CA LYS A 34 13.69 -7.94 -1.54
C LYS A 34 13.52 -8.38 -2.99
N THR A 35 12.31 -8.29 -3.54
CA THR A 35 11.95 -8.93 -4.82
C THR A 35 11.57 -7.95 -5.92
N ASP A 36 11.47 -6.68 -5.59
CA ASP A 36 10.98 -5.61 -6.47
C ASP A 36 9.57 -5.83 -7.02
N ASN A 37 8.79 -6.68 -6.34
CA ASN A 37 7.39 -6.92 -6.62
C ASN A 37 6.53 -6.39 -5.47
N ARG A 38 5.76 -5.34 -5.76
CA ARG A 38 4.79 -4.72 -4.87
C ARG A 38 3.80 -5.76 -4.37
N GLY A 39 3.41 -5.60 -3.11
CA GLY A 39 2.49 -6.51 -2.46
C GLY A 39 1.05 -6.37 -2.97
N THR A 40 0.28 -7.44 -2.80
CA THR A 40 -1.13 -7.54 -3.19
C THR A 40 -1.97 -7.86 -1.96
N PRO A 41 -2.64 -6.86 -1.35
CA PRO A 41 -3.56 -7.13 -0.25
C PRO A 41 -4.59 -8.18 -0.67
N PHE A 42 -4.77 -9.21 0.15
CA PHE A 42 -5.67 -10.34 -0.11
C PHE A 42 -5.46 -11.03 -1.47
N ASN A 43 -4.23 -11.00 -2.00
CA ASN A 43 -3.86 -11.56 -3.30
C ASN A 43 -4.58 -10.90 -4.51
N ILE A 44 -5.13 -9.69 -4.33
CA ILE A 44 -5.74 -8.90 -5.39
C ILE A 44 -4.65 -8.11 -6.11
N LYS A 45 -4.43 -8.43 -7.40
CA LYS A 45 -3.46 -7.75 -8.28
C LYS A 45 -4.00 -6.42 -8.79
N PHE A 46 -4.13 -5.44 -7.88
CA PHE A 46 -4.60 -4.10 -8.21
C PHE A 46 -3.68 -3.04 -7.62
N TRP A 47 -3.27 -2.10 -8.47
CA TRP A 47 -2.50 -0.91 -8.13
C TRP A 47 -3.23 0.29 -8.71
N TYR A 48 -3.56 1.27 -7.87
CA TYR A 48 -4.24 2.48 -8.34
C TYR A 48 -3.28 3.42 -9.10
N GLU A 49 -1.96 3.17 -8.99
CA GLU A 49 -0.91 3.88 -9.71
C GLU A 49 0.28 2.95 -9.99
N GLY A 50 0.84 3.04 -11.19
CA GLY A 50 1.93 2.16 -11.63
C GLY A 50 1.48 0.70 -11.78
N GLY A 51 2.29 -0.25 -11.32
CA GLY A 51 2.02 -1.68 -11.46
C GLY A 51 2.71 -2.53 -10.41
N GLU A 52 2.86 -3.83 -10.70
CA GLU A 52 3.47 -4.80 -9.79
C GLU A 52 4.94 -4.50 -9.49
N LYS A 53 5.68 -3.89 -10.42
CA LYS A 53 7.11 -3.65 -10.22
C LYS A 53 7.38 -2.40 -9.38
N TRP A 54 8.35 -2.50 -8.50
CA TRP A 54 8.87 -1.37 -7.74
C TRP A 54 9.49 -0.33 -8.68
N SER A 55 9.03 0.92 -8.58
CA SER A 55 9.37 1.99 -9.53
C SER A 55 10.51 2.91 -9.08
N SER A 56 10.91 2.90 -7.81
CA SER A 56 11.96 3.80 -7.28
C SER A 56 13.35 3.19 -7.38
N SER A 57 14.34 4.01 -7.74
CA SER A 57 15.77 3.68 -7.65
C SER A 57 16.23 3.47 -6.20
N HIS A 58 15.49 4.00 -5.23
CA HIS A 58 15.81 3.95 -3.81
C HIS A 58 15.00 2.85 -3.11
N LYS A 59 15.65 2.09 -2.22
CA LYS A 59 15.02 1.03 -1.41
C LYS A 59 14.76 1.43 0.05
N LYS A 60 15.37 2.53 0.50
CA LYS A 60 15.29 3.07 1.87
C LYS A 60 15.31 4.60 1.81
N GLY A 61 14.90 5.25 2.89
CA GLY A 61 14.83 6.72 2.97
C GLY A 61 13.49 7.28 2.49
N ALA A 62 13.36 8.60 2.51
CA ALA A 62 12.13 9.28 2.11
C ALA A 62 11.86 9.12 0.60
N GLU A 63 12.91 9.05 -0.19
CA GLU A 63 12.91 8.89 -1.65
C GLU A 63 12.40 7.51 -2.09
N ALA A 64 12.51 6.51 -1.20
CA ALA A 64 11.94 5.19 -1.44
C ALA A 64 10.40 5.18 -1.39
N GLU A 65 9.76 6.18 -0.78
CA GLU A 65 8.30 6.27 -0.73
C GLU A 65 7.69 6.36 -2.14
N ALA A 66 8.40 6.91 -3.12
CA ALA A 66 7.97 6.93 -4.52
C ALA A 66 7.71 5.52 -5.09
N GLY A 67 8.42 4.50 -4.61
CA GLY A 67 8.20 3.11 -5.01
C GLY A 67 6.96 2.46 -4.38
N CYS A 68 6.45 3.03 -3.29
CA CYS A 68 5.29 2.57 -2.55
C CYS A 68 3.95 3.10 -3.12
N VAL A 69 3.97 4.23 -3.82
CA VAL A 69 2.76 4.85 -4.40
C VAL A 69 2.05 3.86 -5.32
N GLY A 70 0.72 3.76 -5.19
CA GLY A 70 -0.10 2.79 -5.90
C GLY A 70 -0.28 1.44 -5.19
N CYS A 71 0.56 1.10 -4.20
CA CYS A 71 0.45 -0.15 -3.45
C CYS A 71 -0.62 -0.06 -2.35
N GLY A 72 -1.52 -1.04 -2.29
CA GLY A 72 -2.57 -1.06 -1.26
C GLY A 72 -2.08 -1.27 0.17
N TRP A 73 -0.88 -1.83 0.36
CA TRP A 73 -0.27 -1.88 1.70
C TRP A 73 0.28 -0.52 2.16
N TYR A 74 0.61 0.38 1.23
CA TYR A 74 1.07 1.74 1.53
C TYR A 74 -0.09 2.64 1.89
N ASP A 75 -1.09 2.75 1.00
CA ASP A 75 -2.33 3.51 1.21
C ASP A 75 -3.54 2.62 0.90
N PHE A 76 -4.08 2.01 1.95
CA PHE A 76 -5.16 1.03 1.85
C PHE A 76 -6.50 1.71 1.54
N ALA A 77 -6.71 2.93 2.02
CA ALA A 77 -7.92 3.70 1.75
C ALA A 77 -8.01 4.09 0.27
N ALA A 78 -6.92 4.65 -0.30
CA ALA A 78 -6.85 4.99 -1.72
C ALA A 78 -7.05 3.74 -2.60
N TRP A 79 -6.37 2.65 -2.26
CA TRP A 79 -6.51 1.37 -2.95
C TRP A 79 -7.94 0.83 -2.94
N ARG A 80 -8.59 0.80 -1.76
CA ARG A 80 -9.98 0.33 -1.64
C ARG A 80 -10.95 1.19 -2.45
N ASN A 81 -10.81 2.50 -2.39
CA ASN A 81 -11.67 3.43 -3.13
C ASN A 81 -11.52 3.24 -4.64
N ALA A 82 -10.28 3.20 -5.14
CA ALA A 82 -10.00 3.00 -6.56
C ALA A 82 -10.44 1.61 -7.06
N LEU A 83 -10.29 0.56 -6.25
CA LEU A 83 -10.76 -0.78 -6.59
C LEU A 83 -12.28 -0.81 -6.72
N ASN A 84 -13.01 -0.23 -5.76
CA ASN A 84 -14.47 -0.16 -5.81
C ASN A 84 -14.96 0.65 -7.01
N GLN A 85 -14.30 1.77 -7.33
CA GLN A 85 -14.62 2.57 -8.51
C GLN A 85 -14.44 1.76 -9.81
N LYS A 86 -13.36 0.98 -9.89
CA LYS A 86 -13.10 0.10 -11.04
C LYS A 86 -14.18 -0.98 -11.17
N LEU A 87 -14.60 -1.58 -10.06
CA LEU A 87 -15.64 -2.62 -10.04
C LEU A 87 -17.05 -2.07 -10.32
N SER A 88 -17.32 -0.79 -9.99
CA SER A 88 -18.60 -0.14 -10.28
C SER A 88 -18.73 0.42 -11.70
N SER A 89 -17.61 0.51 -12.43
CA SER A 89 -17.64 1.03 -13.81
C SER A 89 -18.27 -0.02 -14.72
N PRO A 90 -19.30 0.31 -15.52
CA PRO A 90 -19.91 -0.65 -16.42
C PRO A 90 -18.85 -1.14 -17.42
N HIS A 91 -18.61 -2.46 -17.43
CA HIS A 91 -17.81 -3.12 -18.44
C HIS A 91 -18.52 -2.99 -19.79
N ASN A 92 -18.11 -2.04 -20.61
CA ASN A 92 -18.36 -2.08 -22.05
C ASN A 92 -17.27 -2.98 -22.65
N ASP A 93 -17.51 -4.30 -22.61
CA ASP A 93 -16.76 -5.30 -23.38
C ASP A 93 -17.27 -5.33 -24.83
#